data_AF-A0A2E1P6J7-F1
#
_entry.id   AF-A0A2E1P6J7-F1
#
_cell.length_a   1.000
_cell.length_b   1.000
_cell.length_c   1.000
_cell.angle_alpha   90.00
_cell.angle_beta   90.00
_cell.angle_gamma   90.00
#
_symmetry.space_group_name_H-M   'P 1'
#
loop_
_entity.id
_entity.type
_entity.pdbx_description
1 polymer ?
#
loop_
_entity_poly.entity_id
_entity_poly.type
_entity_poly.pdbx_seq_one_letter_code
_entity_poly.pdbx_strand_id
1 'polypeptide(L)'
;MGKIILMYGGKYRITQLNSCLRYFRTEGIILFSTKSYLLFKFIFFFFKKKVIPVFLDGKFITGNYSKSYILWFNTSNEIPELKKRNKNNLFLCLDPKKDNNLFPLTTKINSGFILKLNKNTKIVYISEVDINVNNDVKNFWNKNKNEIFNNLDLVNDISFIKKIFFTDEKENYINYFQLKNLLRFELINFVNKYFSKNLFLVGKDWAKLGFGAQNIQYDTSFRKKSYMNSICLDFGSKSGLNSLYPRTIEILENKGFLLQSKQYDSKLFKKNLPNNYDFLSLLR
;
A
#
# COMPACT_ATOMS: atom_id res chain seq x y z
N MET A 1 -16.68 1.86 30.07
CA MET A 1 -17.05 0.91 28.98
C MET A 1 -16.54 1.47 27.65
N GLY A 2 -15.83 0.68 26.84
CA GLY A 2 -15.09 1.17 25.68
C GLY A 2 -15.92 1.69 24.50
N LYS A 3 -15.29 2.46 23.60
CA LYS A 3 -15.86 2.90 22.31
C LYS A 3 -15.75 1.77 21.28
N ILE A 4 -16.67 1.76 20.32
CA ILE A 4 -16.70 0.79 19.21
C ILE A 4 -16.42 1.54 17.90
N ILE A 5 -15.34 1.23 17.20
CA ILE A 5 -15.13 1.67 15.82
C ILE A 5 -15.81 0.65 14.91
N LEU A 6 -16.92 1.04 14.29
CA LEU A 6 -17.70 0.15 13.43
C LEU A 6 -17.45 0.51 11.97
N MET A 7 -16.75 -0.37 11.25
CA MET A 7 -16.34 -0.13 9.87
C MET A 7 -17.27 -0.84 8.88
N TYR A 8 -17.64 -0.16 7.80
CA TYR A 8 -18.48 -0.72 6.74
C TYR A 8 -17.99 -0.35 5.34
N GLY A 9 -18.23 -1.25 4.39
CA GLY A 9 -17.86 -1.08 2.99
C GLY A 9 -16.63 -1.90 2.62
N GLY A 10 -16.05 -1.63 1.44
CA GLY A 10 -14.78 -2.25 1.03
C GLY A 10 -14.70 -3.77 1.22
N LYS A 11 -15.64 -4.55 0.66
CA LYS A 11 -15.67 -6.03 0.79
C LYS A 11 -14.30 -6.66 0.52
N TYR A 12 -13.63 -6.18 -0.52
CA TYR A 12 -12.26 -6.57 -0.84
C TYR A 12 -11.27 -6.21 0.27
N ARG A 13 -11.22 -4.94 0.72
CA ARG A 13 -10.36 -4.44 1.81
C ARG A 13 -10.50 -5.27 3.10
N ILE A 14 -11.73 -5.54 3.54
CA ILE A 14 -12.01 -6.34 4.74
C ILE A 14 -11.49 -7.78 4.59
N THR A 15 -11.49 -8.33 3.37
CA THR A 15 -11.00 -9.69 3.11
C THR A 15 -9.48 -9.74 3.10
N GLN A 16 -8.84 -8.74 2.49
CA GLN A 16 -7.39 -8.68 2.35
C GLN A 16 -6.65 -8.27 3.62
N LEU A 17 -7.20 -7.32 4.38
CA LEU A 17 -6.58 -6.75 5.57
C LEU A 17 -7.26 -7.31 6.82
N ASN A 18 -7.25 -8.63 6.91
CA ASN A 18 -8.08 -9.36 7.86
C ASN A 18 -7.64 -9.05 9.30
N SER A 19 -6.34 -8.96 9.57
CA SER A 19 -5.85 -8.68 10.92
C SER A 19 -6.00 -7.21 11.33
N CYS A 20 -5.94 -6.27 10.36
CA CYS A 20 -6.01 -4.84 10.64
C CYS A 20 -7.45 -4.29 10.69
N LEU A 21 -8.34 -4.81 9.84
CA LEU A 21 -9.67 -4.25 9.66
C LEU A 21 -10.76 -5.12 10.28
N ARG A 22 -10.65 -6.44 10.31
CA ARG A 22 -11.81 -7.27 10.66
C ARG A 22 -12.19 -7.17 12.14
N TYR A 23 -11.20 -7.28 13.02
CA TYR A 23 -11.41 -7.18 14.45
C TYR A 23 -10.11 -6.80 15.15
N PHE A 24 -10.16 -5.75 15.95
CA PHE A 24 -9.05 -5.34 16.81
C PHE A 24 -9.61 -4.86 18.15
N ARG A 25 -8.95 -5.20 19.25
CA ARG A 25 -9.39 -4.82 20.60
C ARG A 25 -8.20 -4.38 21.42
N THR A 26 -8.31 -3.21 22.04
CA THR A 26 -7.40 -2.68 23.05
C THR A 26 -8.20 -2.24 24.28
N GLU A 27 -7.50 -1.76 25.32
CA GLU A 27 -8.14 -1.19 26.50
C GLU A 27 -9.03 0.00 26.09
N GLY A 28 -10.35 -0.22 26.14
CA GLY A 28 -11.35 0.81 25.88
C GLY A 28 -11.75 1.04 24.42
N ILE A 29 -11.19 0.32 23.43
CA ILE A 29 -11.61 0.42 22.01
C ILE A 29 -11.79 -0.97 21.40
N ILE A 30 -12.92 -1.17 20.71
CA ILE A 30 -13.19 -2.34 19.88
C ILE A 30 -13.38 -1.85 18.44
N LEU A 31 -12.54 -2.30 17.53
CA LEU A 31 -12.73 -2.12 16.10
C LEU A 31 -13.36 -3.38 15.52
N PHE A 32 -14.42 -3.20 14.75
CA PHE A 32 -15.14 -4.29 14.09
C PHE A 32 -15.52 -3.86 12.67
N SER A 33 -15.13 -4.64 11.67
CA SER A 33 -15.58 -4.45 10.28
C SER A 33 -16.66 -5.44 9.88
N THR A 34 -17.66 -4.95 9.15
CA THR A 34 -18.68 -5.81 8.53
C THR A 34 -18.89 -5.46 7.06
N LYS A 35 -19.15 -6.52 6.28
CA LYS A 35 -19.60 -6.43 4.88
C LYS A 35 -21.12 -6.35 4.78
N SER A 36 -21.84 -6.74 5.84
CA SER A 36 -23.30 -6.78 5.89
C SER A 36 -23.85 -5.45 6.38
N TYR A 37 -24.66 -4.81 5.54
CA TYR A 37 -25.35 -3.57 5.89
C TYR A 37 -26.33 -3.76 7.05
N LEU A 38 -27.06 -4.89 7.06
CA LEU A 38 -28.00 -5.22 8.13
C LEU A 38 -27.29 -5.34 9.47
N LEU A 39 -26.16 -6.03 9.52
CA LEU A 39 -25.35 -6.16 10.74
C LEU A 39 -24.80 -4.80 11.19
N PHE A 40 -24.36 -3.96 10.26
CA PHE A 40 -23.93 -2.59 10.57
C PHE A 40 -25.05 -1.78 11.23
N LYS A 41 -26.24 -1.77 10.61
CA LYS A 41 -27.42 -1.07 11.14
C LYS A 41 -27.82 -1.59 12.52
N PHE A 42 -27.84 -2.90 12.70
CA PHE A 42 -28.16 -3.54 13.96
C PHE A 42 -27.21 -3.07 15.07
N ILE A 43 -25.90 -3.21 14.87
CA ILE A 43 -24.90 -2.78 15.87
C ILE A 43 -25.00 -1.28 16.13
N PHE A 44 -25.14 -0.47 15.08
CA PHE A 44 -25.26 0.98 15.22
C PHE A 44 -26.51 1.39 16.00
N PHE A 45 -27.65 0.71 15.79
CA PHE A 45 -28.91 0.98 16.47
C PHE A 45 -28.79 0.73 17.98
N PHE A 46 -28.30 -0.45 18.39
CA PHE A 46 -28.19 -0.81 19.81
C PHE A 46 -27.06 -0.06 20.54
N PHE A 47 -26.00 0.35 19.84
CA PHE A 47 -24.81 0.96 20.46
C PHE A 47 -24.52 2.38 19.99
N LYS A 48 -25.53 3.12 19.51
CA LYS A 48 -25.37 4.45 18.86
C LYS A 48 -24.52 5.47 19.64
N LYS A 49 -24.61 5.47 20.98
CA LYS A 49 -23.83 6.39 21.85
C LYS A 49 -22.35 6.00 22.01
N LYS A 50 -22.00 4.76 21.69
CA LYS A 50 -20.65 4.18 21.86
C LYS A 50 -19.95 3.89 20.53
N VAL A 51 -20.71 3.86 19.43
CA VAL A 51 -20.21 3.55 18.08
C VAL A 51 -19.72 4.80 17.36
N ILE A 52 -18.50 4.71 16.82
CA ILE A 52 -17.96 5.62 15.82
C ILE A 52 -18.05 4.89 14.47
N PRO A 53 -18.97 5.29 13.57
CA PRO A 53 -19.08 4.69 12.26
C PRO A 53 -17.95 5.17 11.33
N VAL A 54 -17.31 4.23 10.63
CA VAL A 54 -16.26 4.50 9.64
C VAL A 54 -16.62 3.82 8.31
N PHE A 55 -16.67 4.57 7.23
CA PHE A 55 -16.99 4.07 5.90
C PHE A 55 -15.73 3.88 5.07
N LEU A 56 -15.60 2.74 4.39
CA LEU A 56 -14.44 2.43 3.57
C LEU A 56 -14.63 2.88 2.12
N ASP A 57 -13.59 3.49 1.54
CA ASP A 57 -13.50 3.91 0.13
C ASP A 57 -14.71 4.74 -0.32
N GLY A 58 -15.21 5.61 0.58
CA GLY A 58 -16.31 6.53 0.28
C GLY A 58 -17.66 5.86 -0.01
N LYS A 59 -17.87 4.60 0.40
CA LYS A 59 -19.20 3.97 0.42
C LYS A 59 -20.06 4.59 1.52
N PHE A 60 -20.77 5.66 1.16
CA PHE A 60 -21.77 6.25 2.04
C PHE A 60 -22.97 5.33 2.16
N ILE A 61 -23.51 5.27 3.36
CA ILE A 61 -24.86 4.79 3.60
C ILE A 61 -25.75 6.01 3.72
N THR A 62 -26.87 6.03 3.01
CA THR A 62 -27.92 7.05 3.17
C THR A 62 -28.44 7.02 4.62
N GLY A 63 -28.40 8.17 5.31
CA GLY A 63 -28.82 8.32 6.71
C GLY A 63 -28.08 9.44 7.45
N ASN A 64 -28.60 9.85 8.61
CA ASN A 64 -28.02 10.93 9.41
C ASN A 64 -26.80 10.42 10.22
N TYR A 65 -25.66 10.31 9.55
CA TYR A 65 -24.36 9.91 10.11
C TYR A 65 -23.41 11.11 10.25
N SER A 66 -23.90 12.26 10.70
CA SER A 66 -23.12 13.53 10.78
C SER A 66 -21.80 13.44 11.56
N LYS A 67 -21.58 12.37 12.36
CA LYS A 67 -20.34 12.08 13.10
C LYS A 67 -19.52 10.91 12.53
N SER A 68 -19.77 10.45 11.29
CA SER A 68 -19.01 9.36 10.67
C SER A 68 -17.71 9.82 10.04
N TYR A 69 -16.74 8.92 10.02
CA TYR A 69 -15.50 9.08 9.27
C TYR A 69 -15.52 8.29 7.97
N ILE A 70 -14.67 8.69 7.04
CA ILE A 70 -14.43 7.95 5.79
C ILE A 70 -12.96 7.59 5.74
N LEU A 71 -12.67 6.31 5.71
CA LEU A 71 -11.31 5.81 5.56
C LEU A 71 -11.03 5.51 4.09
N TRP A 72 -10.08 6.23 3.53
CA TRP A 72 -9.55 6.06 2.19
C TRP A 72 -8.23 5.31 2.24
N PHE A 73 -8.10 4.26 1.41
CA PHE A 73 -6.87 3.48 1.32
C PHE A 73 -5.80 4.10 0.41
N ASN A 74 -6.16 5.21 -0.25
CA ASN A 74 -5.34 5.97 -1.18
C ASN A 74 -5.03 7.35 -0.58
N THR A 75 -4.29 8.19 -1.33
CA THR A 75 -4.03 9.59 -0.95
C THR A 75 -5.23 10.50 -1.24
N SER A 76 -5.23 11.72 -0.70
CA SER A 76 -6.28 12.71 -0.99
C SER A 76 -6.35 13.12 -2.47
N ASN A 77 -5.29 12.93 -3.26
CA ASN A 77 -5.31 13.22 -4.71
C ASN A 77 -6.16 12.24 -5.53
N GLU A 78 -6.39 11.04 -5.03
CA GLU A 78 -7.11 9.99 -5.77
C GLU A 78 -8.63 9.97 -5.49
N ILE A 79 -9.12 10.82 -4.58
CA ILE A 79 -10.54 10.82 -4.22
C ILE A 79 -11.34 11.86 -5.02
N PRO A 80 -12.64 11.61 -5.30
CA PRO A 80 -13.47 12.57 -6.03
C PRO A 80 -13.52 13.96 -5.36
N GLU A 81 -13.43 15.04 -6.15
CA GLU A 81 -13.44 16.44 -5.67
C GLU A 81 -14.60 16.75 -4.71
N LEU A 82 -15.80 16.28 -5.05
CA LEU A 82 -17.01 16.43 -4.23
C LEU A 82 -16.86 15.84 -2.82
N LYS A 83 -15.97 14.85 -2.64
CA LYS A 83 -15.70 14.19 -1.36
C LYS A 83 -14.49 14.75 -0.62
N LYS A 84 -13.60 15.52 -1.27
CA LYS A 84 -12.37 16.07 -0.65
C LYS A 84 -12.66 17.03 0.50
N ARG A 85 -13.73 17.82 0.40
CA ARG A 85 -14.11 18.84 1.40
C ARG A 85 -14.62 18.27 2.73
N ASN A 86 -14.81 16.95 2.83
CA ASN A 86 -15.25 16.33 4.07
C ASN A 86 -14.13 16.30 5.10
N LYS A 87 -14.30 17.04 6.21
CA LYS A 87 -13.34 17.12 7.32
C LYS A 87 -13.12 15.79 8.05
N ASN A 88 -14.02 14.82 7.87
CA ASN A 88 -13.93 13.49 8.49
C ASN A 88 -13.27 12.45 7.58
N ASN A 89 -12.61 12.88 6.49
CA ASN A 89 -11.75 12.00 5.70
C ASN A 89 -10.50 11.62 6.50
N LEU A 90 -10.20 10.32 6.49
CA LEU A 90 -8.98 9.72 6.99
C LEU A 90 -8.27 9.05 5.81
N PHE A 91 -6.96 9.24 5.72
CA PHE A 91 -6.15 8.69 4.63
C PHE A 91 -5.16 7.69 5.16
N LEU A 92 -5.00 6.60 4.42
CA LEU A 92 -4.02 5.58 4.75
C LEU A 92 -2.64 5.90 4.17
N CYS A 93 -2.64 6.40 2.94
CA CYS A 93 -1.41 6.75 2.25
C CYS A 93 -1.14 8.25 2.45
N LEU A 94 0.08 8.55 2.89
CA LEU A 94 0.71 9.86 2.90
C LEU A 94 0.87 10.36 1.47
N ASP A 95 0.17 11.44 1.16
CA ASP A 95 0.54 12.31 0.05
C ASP A 95 1.84 13.07 0.39
N PRO A 96 2.85 13.07 -0.51
CA PRO A 96 4.02 13.95 -0.42
C PRO A 96 3.75 15.42 -0.11
N LYS A 97 2.54 15.94 -0.42
CA LYS A 97 2.23 17.37 -0.26
C LYS A 97 1.22 17.72 0.84
N LYS A 98 0.27 16.84 1.23
CA LYS A 98 -0.98 17.33 1.85
C LYS A 98 -1.71 16.53 2.92
N ASP A 99 -1.28 15.35 3.35
CA ASP A 99 -2.12 14.54 4.25
C ASP A 99 -1.69 14.61 5.73
N ASN A 100 -2.43 15.37 6.54
CA ASN A 100 -2.23 15.49 8.00
C ASN A 100 -3.06 14.46 8.82
N ASN A 101 -4.12 13.88 8.23
CA ASN A 101 -5.05 12.97 8.90
C ASN A 101 -4.79 11.50 8.53
N LEU A 102 -3.68 10.97 9.03
CA LEU A 102 -3.25 9.62 8.72
C LEU A 102 -3.88 8.59 9.65
N PHE A 103 -4.45 7.55 9.05
CA PHE A 103 -4.87 6.37 9.78
C PHE A 103 -3.74 5.33 9.75
N PRO A 104 -3.09 5.00 10.89
CA PRO A 104 -2.01 4.03 10.90
C PRO A 104 -2.57 2.61 10.69
N LEU A 105 -1.98 1.85 9.76
CA LEU A 105 -2.16 0.39 9.77
C LEU A 105 -1.23 -0.23 10.82
N THR A 106 -1.79 -1.15 11.58
CA THR A 106 -1.03 -2.03 12.47
C THR A 106 -1.39 -3.46 12.13
N THR A 107 -0.39 -4.33 12.00
CA THR A 107 -0.59 -5.76 11.76
C THR A 107 0.04 -6.56 12.89
N LYS A 108 -0.47 -7.76 13.16
CA LYS A 108 0.19 -8.68 14.08
C LYS A 108 1.46 -9.20 13.42
N ILE A 109 2.59 -8.66 13.88
CA ILE A 109 3.93 -9.07 13.48
C ILE A 109 4.12 -10.53 13.89
N ASN A 110 4.43 -11.39 12.92
CA ASN A 110 4.63 -12.82 13.19
C ASN A 110 6.09 -13.05 13.62
N SER A 111 6.35 -12.89 14.93
CA SER A 111 7.70 -12.97 15.52
C SER A 111 8.39 -14.33 15.34
N GLY A 112 7.66 -15.40 15.04
CA GLY A 112 8.22 -16.74 14.82
C GLY A 112 8.53 -17.10 13.36
N PHE A 113 8.37 -16.18 12.40
CA PHE A 113 8.65 -16.50 11.00
C PHE A 113 10.16 -16.52 10.72
N ILE A 114 10.65 -17.64 10.19
CA ILE A 114 12.01 -17.80 9.67
C ILE A 114 11.91 -18.28 8.23
N LEU A 115 12.42 -17.47 7.29
CA LEU A 115 12.52 -17.88 5.89
C LEU A 115 13.70 -18.85 5.74
N LYS A 116 13.44 -20.06 5.23
CA LYS A 116 14.49 -21.00 4.83
C LYS A 116 14.85 -20.77 3.37
N LEU A 117 15.90 -19.98 3.12
CA LEU A 117 16.40 -19.71 1.78
C LEU A 117 17.03 -20.97 1.17
N ASN A 118 16.72 -21.22 -0.10
CA ASN A 118 17.39 -22.23 -0.93
C ASN A 118 17.43 -21.75 -2.39
N LYS A 119 18.11 -22.50 -3.26
CA LYS A 119 18.24 -22.15 -4.69
C LYS A 119 16.90 -22.04 -5.44
N ASN A 120 15.83 -22.61 -4.88
CA ASN A 120 14.48 -22.60 -5.45
C ASN A 120 13.56 -21.60 -4.74
N THR A 121 14.06 -20.76 -3.84
CA THR A 121 13.24 -19.76 -3.18
C THR A 121 12.61 -18.85 -4.24
N LYS A 122 11.29 -18.74 -4.17
CA LYS A 122 10.48 -17.95 -5.08
C LYS A 122 10.61 -16.47 -4.74
N ILE A 123 10.89 -15.65 -5.75
CA ILE A 123 10.89 -14.19 -5.66
C ILE A 123 9.59 -13.71 -6.28
N VAL A 124 8.73 -13.04 -5.52
CA VAL A 124 7.38 -12.67 -5.93
C VAL A 124 7.27 -11.17 -6.05
N TYR A 125 6.74 -10.71 -7.17
CA TYR A 125 6.31 -9.33 -7.34
C TYR A 125 4.94 -9.27 -7.99
N ILE A 126 3.98 -8.66 -7.28
CA ILE A 126 2.59 -8.53 -7.73
C ILE A 126 2.26 -7.03 -7.83
N SER A 127 2.21 -6.51 -9.05
CA SER A 127 1.78 -5.14 -9.34
C SER A 127 1.47 -4.96 -10.82
N GLU A 128 0.71 -3.92 -11.14
CA GLU A 128 0.71 -3.33 -12.48
C GLU A 128 1.91 -2.38 -12.62
N VAL A 129 2.28 -2.08 -13.86
CA VAL A 129 3.30 -1.07 -14.18
C VAL A 129 2.91 -0.40 -15.50
N ASP A 130 3.15 0.90 -15.61
CA ASP A 130 2.98 1.63 -16.86
C ASP A 130 4.21 2.49 -17.10
N ILE A 131 4.94 2.17 -18.17
CA ILE A 131 6.16 2.88 -18.58
C ILE A 131 5.89 3.96 -19.63
N ASN A 132 4.63 4.13 -20.05
CA ASN A 132 4.23 5.24 -20.90
C ASN A 132 4.11 6.49 -20.02
N VAL A 133 5.20 7.25 -19.98
CA VAL A 133 5.32 8.48 -19.18
C VAL A 133 5.36 9.71 -20.08
N ASN A 134 5.06 10.87 -19.51
CA ASN A 134 5.23 12.12 -20.26
C ASN A 134 6.71 12.45 -20.51
N ASN A 135 6.95 13.42 -21.39
CA ASN A 135 8.30 13.79 -21.80
C ASN A 135 9.12 14.36 -20.64
N ASP A 136 8.51 15.10 -19.72
CA ASP A 136 9.22 15.69 -18.57
C ASP A 136 9.74 14.62 -17.63
N VAL A 137 8.90 13.63 -17.29
CA VAL A 137 9.28 12.45 -16.49
C VAL A 137 10.36 11.65 -17.19
N LYS A 138 10.24 11.46 -18.50
CA LYS A 138 11.26 10.74 -19.29
C LYS A 138 12.60 11.48 -19.27
N ASN A 139 12.61 12.80 -19.47
CA ASN A 139 13.81 13.63 -19.47
C ASN A 139 14.46 13.66 -18.10
N PHE A 140 13.67 13.84 -17.04
CA PHE A 140 14.14 13.78 -15.66
C PHE A 140 14.73 12.41 -15.32
N TRP A 141 14.05 11.33 -15.70
CA TRP A 141 14.55 9.97 -15.50
C TRP A 141 15.90 9.76 -16.17
N ASN A 142 16.01 10.08 -17.46
CA ASN A 142 17.25 9.91 -18.23
C ASN A 142 18.42 10.69 -17.62
N LYS A 143 18.18 11.90 -17.11
CA LYS A 143 19.21 12.74 -16.48
C LYS A 143 19.66 12.20 -15.11
N ASN A 144 18.73 11.66 -14.32
CA ASN A 144 18.98 11.33 -12.90
C ASN A 144 19.02 9.83 -12.60
N LYS A 145 18.84 8.95 -13.61
CA LYS A 145 18.75 7.49 -13.42
C LYS A 145 19.91 6.95 -12.58
N ASN A 146 21.15 7.27 -12.94
CA ASN A 146 22.33 6.76 -12.22
C ASN A 146 22.35 7.22 -10.75
N GLU A 147 21.98 8.48 -10.49
CA GLU A 147 21.89 9.01 -9.13
C GLU A 147 20.81 8.26 -8.31
N ILE A 148 19.64 8.04 -8.92
CA ILE A 148 18.54 7.28 -8.32
C ILE A 148 18.96 5.84 -8.02
N PHE A 149 19.71 5.19 -8.92
CA PHE A 149 20.20 3.82 -8.68
C PHE A 149 21.26 3.74 -7.59
N ASN A 150 22.11 4.77 -7.46
CA ASN A 150 23.07 4.84 -6.36
C ASN A 150 22.39 5.11 -5.01
N ASN A 151 21.22 5.74 -5.02
CA ASN A 151 20.44 6.00 -3.81
C ASN A 151 18.94 5.98 -4.10
N LEU A 152 18.32 4.81 -3.93
CA LEU A 152 16.88 4.61 -4.17
C LEU A 152 15.99 5.49 -3.28
N ASP A 153 16.52 5.97 -2.14
CA ASP A 153 15.79 6.81 -1.19
C ASP A 153 15.43 8.18 -1.80
N LEU A 154 16.15 8.61 -2.85
CA LEU A 154 15.90 9.88 -3.54
C LEU A 154 14.49 10.00 -4.12
N VAL A 155 13.89 8.90 -4.58
CA VAL A 155 12.52 8.89 -5.13
C VAL A 155 11.45 9.05 -4.04
N ASN A 156 11.85 9.07 -2.77
CA ASN A 156 11.01 9.41 -1.62
C ASN A 156 11.44 10.71 -0.92
N ASP A 157 12.51 11.38 -1.38
CA ASP A 157 12.94 12.67 -0.89
C ASP A 157 12.15 13.80 -1.58
N ILE A 158 11.32 14.51 -0.80
CA ILE A 158 10.46 15.58 -1.30
C ILE A 158 11.27 16.70 -1.99
N SER A 159 12.47 17.03 -1.49
CA SER A 159 13.33 18.06 -2.09
C SER A 159 13.88 17.61 -3.45
N PHE A 160 14.23 16.34 -3.59
CA PHE A 160 14.68 15.76 -4.84
C PHE A 160 13.54 15.68 -5.87
N ILE A 161 12.39 15.14 -5.46
CA ILE A 161 11.25 14.96 -6.37
C ILE A 161 10.68 16.32 -6.80
N LYS A 162 10.76 17.37 -5.95
CA LYS A 162 10.34 18.73 -6.32
C LYS A 162 11.03 19.28 -7.58
N LYS A 163 12.19 18.73 -7.98
CA LYS A 163 12.88 19.10 -9.22
C LYS A 163 12.06 18.80 -10.50
N ILE A 164 11.05 17.92 -10.43
CA ILE A 164 10.13 17.63 -11.54
C ILE A 164 8.70 18.14 -11.30
N PHE A 165 8.50 18.93 -10.24
CA PHE A 165 7.20 19.48 -9.91
C PHE A 165 6.99 20.86 -10.55
N PHE A 166 5.84 21.01 -11.20
CA PHE A 166 5.27 22.24 -11.75
C PHE A 166 4.30 22.90 -10.77
N THR A 167 3.62 23.96 -11.22
CA THR A 167 2.62 24.70 -10.44
C THR A 167 1.34 23.88 -10.19
N ASP A 168 0.94 23.01 -11.14
CA ASP A 168 -0.30 22.22 -11.03
C ASP A 168 -0.11 20.99 -10.11
N GLU A 169 -0.91 20.89 -9.05
CA GLU A 169 -0.83 19.79 -8.06
C GLU A 169 -1.19 18.42 -8.64
N LYS A 170 -2.17 18.35 -9.55
CA LYS A 170 -2.61 17.11 -10.18
C LYS A 170 -1.55 16.60 -11.13
N GLU A 171 -0.94 17.48 -11.91
CA GLU A 171 0.18 17.14 -12.79
C GLU A 171 1.38 16.62 -11.99
N ASN A 172 1.71 17.28 -10.88
CA ASN A 172 2.78 16.84 -9.98
C ASN A 172 2.56 15.42 -9.45
N TYR A 173 1.33 15.12 -9.07
CA TYR A 173 0.95 13.79 -8.60
C TYR A 173 1.11 12.73 -9.71
N ILE A 174 0.72 13.06 -10.94
CA ILE A 174 0.90 12.20 -12.12
C ILE A 174 2.40 11.98 -12.39
N ASN A 175 3.21 13.04 -12.39
CA ASN A 175 4.65 12.96 -12.63
C ASN A 175 5.34 12.06 -11.60
N TYR A 176 4.98 12.24 -10.32
CA TYR A 176 5.49 11.41 -9.24
C TYR A 176 5.15 9.93 -9.42
N PHE A 177 3.89 9.65 -9.75
CA PHE A 177 3.43 8.29 -10.02
C PHE A 177 4.19 7.64 -11.18
N GLN A 178 4.37 8.37 -12.28
CA GLN A 178 5.10 7.92 -13.47
C GLN A 178 6.58 7.65 -13.17
N LEU A 179 7.25 8.52 -12.41
CA LEU A 179 8.64 8.32 -11.97
C LEU A 179 8.80 7.00 -11.21
N LYS A 180 7.87 6.70 -10.30
CA LYS A 180 7.88 5.43 -9.54
C LYS A 180 7.66 4.20 -10.42
N ASN A 181 6.91 4.31 -11.52
CA ASN A 181 6.75 3.18 -12.44
C ASN A 181 8.03 2.89 -13.22
N LEU A 182 8.75 3.92 -13.66
CA LEU A 182 10.07 3.74 -14.29
C LEU A 182 11.04 3.04 -13.33
N LEU A 183 11.08 3.48 -12.08
CA LEU A 183 11.88 2.83 -11.05
C LEU A 183 11.52 1.35 -10.87
N ARG A 184 10.22 1.04 -10.75
CA ARG A 184 9.74 -0.35 -10.61
C ARG A 184 10.13 -1.21 -11.80
N PHE A 185 9.94 -0.69 -13.00
CA PHE A 185 10.28 -1.40 -14.23
C PHE A 185 11.76 -1.77 -14.25
N GLU A 186 12.64 -0.83 -13.94
CA GLU A 186 14.08 -1.05 -14.02
C GLU A 186 14.60 -1.94 -12.88
N LEU A 187 14.03 -1.84 -11.69
CA LEU A 187 14.33 -2.77 -10.59
C LEU A 187 13.87 -4.21 -10.92
N ILE A 188 12.68 -4.39 -11.53
CA ILE A 188 12.24 -5.71 -11.98
C ILE A 188 13.12 -6.23 -13.11
N ASN A 189 13.53 -5.38 -14.06
CA ASN A 189 14.44 -5.78 -15.12
C ASN A 189 15.79 -6.25 -14.55
N PHE A 190 16.33 -5.53 -13.56
CA PHE A 190 17.53 -5.93 -12.83
C PHE A 190 17.34 -7.28 -12.13
N VAL A 191 16.26 -7.47 -11.36
CA VAL A 191 15.98 -8.75 -10.69
C VAL A 191 15.83 -9.89 -11.70
N ASN A 192 15.11 -9.66 -12.80
CA ASN A 192 14.90 -10.68 -13.83
C ASN A 192 16.22 -11.12 -14.50
N LYS A 193 17.17 -10.19 -14.70
CA LYS A 193 18.49 -10.51 -15.27
C LYS A 193 19.24 -11.58 -14.45
N TYR A 194 19.14 -11.53 -13.12
CA TYR A 194 19.89 -12.43 -12.22
C TYR A 194 19.05 -13.60 -11.68
N PHE A 195 17.73 -13.44 -11.62
CA PHE A 195 16.83 -14.36 -10.92
C PHE A 195 15.61 -14.78 -11.76
N SER A 196 15.66 -14.70 -13.08
CA SER A 196 14.53 -15.03 -13.98
C SER A 196 13.85 -16.37 -13.66
N LYS A 197 14.62 -17.41 -13.36
CA LYS A 197 14.11 -18.76 -13.01
C LYS A 197 13.31 -18.78 -11.71
N ASN A 198 13.60 -17.86 -10.79
CA ASN A 198 12.97 -17.77 -9.47
C ASN A 198 11.93 -16.64 -9.39
N LEU A 199 11.93 -15.73 -10.36
CA LEU A 199 11.05 -14.56 -10.40
C LEU A 199 9.65 -14.96 -10.87
N PHE A 200 8.70 -14.79 -9.97
CA PHE A 200 7.28 -14.96 -10.21
C PHE A 200 6.60 -13.59 -10.26
N LEU A 201 6.26 -13.18 -11.47
CA LEU A 201 5.72 -11.86 -11.76
C LEU A 201 4.22 -11.96 -12.06
N VAL A 202 3.42 -11.10 -11.42
CA VAL A 202 1.97 -11.04 -11.61
C VAL A 202 1.55 -9.62 -11.93
N GLY A 203 0.94 -9.43 -13.10
CA GLY A 203 0.44 -8.16 -13.61
C GLY A 203 0.37 -8.18 -15.13
N LYS A 204 -0.76 -7.76 -15.69
CA LYS A 204 -1.03 -7.82 -17.14
C LYS A 204 -0.02 -7.03 -17.97
N ASP A 205 0.52 -5.95 -17.40
CA ASP A 205 1.42 -5.04 -18.11
C ASP A 205 2.82 -5.62 -18.27
N TRP A 206 3.27 -6.46 -17.33
CA TRP A 206 4.57 -7.12 -17.40
C TRP A 206 4.69 -8.06 -18.60
N ALA A 207 3.62 -8.80 -18.92
CA ALA A 207 3.61 -9.66 -20.09
C ALA A 207 3.79 -8.86 -21.39
N LYS A 208 3.15 -7.68 -21.49
CA LYS A 208 3.32 -6.76 -22.63
C LYS A 208 4.73 -6.19 -22.72
N LEU A 209 5.45 -6.12 -21.61
CA LEU A 209 6.84 -5.67 -21.52
C LEU A 209 7.87 -6.81 -21.71
N GLY A 210 7.43 -8.00 -22.16
CA GLY A 210 8.30 -9.12 -22.51
C GLY A 210 8.69 -10.02 -21.33
N PHE A 211 8.05 -9.89 -20.17
CA PHE A 211 8.31 -10.78 -19.03
C PHE A 211 7.40 -12.01 -19.06
N GLY A 212 7.89 -13.13 -18.51
CA GLY A 212 7.09 -14.32 -18.20
C GLY A 212 6.13 -14.09 -17.03
N ALA A 213 5.15 -13.21 -17.21
CA ALA A 213 4.23 -12.77 -16.17
C ALA A 213 2.84 -13.41 -16.27
N GLN A 214 2.22 -13.65 -15.12
CA GLN A 214 0.83 -14.07 -15.06
C GLN A 214 -0.12 -12.86 -15.04
N ASN A 215 -1.35 -13.07 -15.52
CA ASN A 215 -2.41 -12.07 -15.41
C ASN A 215 -2.77 -11.78 -13.94
N ILE A 216 -3.36 -10.61 -13.71
CA ILE A 216 -3.78 -10.19 -12.37
C ILE A 216 -4.83 -11.15 -11.85
N GLN A 217 -4.58 -11.69 -10.65
CA GLN A 217 -5.52 -12.52 -9.93
C GLN A 217 -5.96 -11.82 -8.63
N TYR A 218 -7.25 -11.49 -8.55
CA TYR A 218 -7.86 -10.84 -7.38
C TYR A 218 -8.26 -11.84 -6.30
N ASP A 219 -8.12 -13.14 -6.57
CA ASP A 219 -8.40 -14.18 -5.59
C ASP A 219 -7.43 -14.15 -4.41
N THR A 220 -7.98 -14.07 -3.20
CA THR A 220 -7.19 -14.00 -1.97
C THR A 220 -6.41 -15.28 -1.69
N SER A 221 -6.92 -16.45 -2.12
CA SER A 221 -6.23 -17.73 -1.93
C SER A 221 -4.98 -17.81 -2.81
N PHE A 222 -5.06 -17.29 -4.04
CA PHE A 222 -3.92 -17.17 -4.94
C PHE A 222 -2.83 -16.27 -4.37
N ARG A 223 -3.20 -15.08 -3.88
CA ARG A 223 -2.23 -14.14 -3.28
C ARG A 223 -1.55 -14.73 -2.05
N LYS A 224 -2.34 -15.36 -1.18
CA LYS A 224 -1.81 -16.09 -0.01
C LYS A 224 -0.80 -17.15 -0.42
N LYS A 225 -1.14 -18.03 -1.37
CA LYS A 225 -0.23 -19.07 -1.90
C LYS A 225 1.01 -18.47 -2.56
N SER A 226 0.88 -17.32 -3.21
CA SER A 226 2.00 -16.65 -3.86
C SER A 226 2.99 -16.10 -2.84
N TYR A 227 2.52 -15.40 -1.81
CA TYR A 227 3.40 -14.76 -0.82
C TYR A 227 4.01 -15.74 0.18
N MET A 228 3.28 -16.78 0.58
CA MET A 228 3.70 -17.70 1.63
C MET A 228 5.08 -18.32 1.35
N ASN A 229 6.01 -18.14 2.30
CA ASN A 229 7.39 -18.63 2.23
C ASN A 229 8.19 -18.17 0.99
N SER A 230 7.84 -17.02 0.42
CA SER A 230 8.52 -16.39 -0.71
C SER A 230 9.23 -15.11 -0.28
N ILE A 231 10.28 -14.71 -1.01
CA ILE A 231 10.80 -13.34 -0.97
C ILE A 231 9.82 -12.47 -1.77
N CYS A 232 9.18 -11.52 -1.12
CA CYS A 232 8.17 -10.65 -1.71
C CYS A 232 8.76 -9.26 -1.90
N LEU A 233 8.98 -8.88 -3.16
CA LEU A 233 9.52 -7.56 -3.49
C LEU A 233 8.43 -6.50 -3.39
N ASP A 234 8.78 -5.34 -2.86
CA ASP A 234 7.88 -4.19 -2.80
C ASP A 234 8.67 -2.88 -2.99
N PHE A 235 8.47 -2.19 -4.11
CA PHE A 235 9.19 -0.94 -4.38
C PHE A 235 8.38 0.30 -3.95
N GLY A 236 7.65 0.19 -2.85
CA GLY A 236 6.83 1.26 -2.29
C GLY A 236 5.45 1.41 -2.92
N SER A 237 4.61 2.19 -2.24
CA SER A 237 3.22 2.45 -2.67
C SER A 237 3.17 3.15 -4.01
N LYS A 238 2.14 2.80 -4.80
CA LYS A 238 1.84 3.42 -6.10
C LYS A 238 1.72 4.93 -5.94
N SER A 239 0.97 5.36 -4.93
CA SER A 239 0.51 6.73 -4.75
C SER A 239 0.99 7.40 -3.48
N GLY A 240 1.37 6.62 -2.47
CA GLY A 240 1.78 7.12 -1.16
C GLY A 240 3.27 7.01 -0.88
N LEU A 241 3.68 7.58 0.26
CA LEU A 241 5.04 7.54 0.79
C LEU A 241 5.26 6.57 1.96
N ASN A 242 4.24 5.79 2.34
CA ASN A 242 4.29 4.94 3.53
C ASN A 242 4.95 3.60 3.24
N SER A 243 5.69 3.10 4.22
CA SER A 243 6.18 1.74 4.32
C SER A 243 5.02 0.77 4.48
N LEU A 244 4.09 1.05 5.40
CA LEU A 244 2.93 0.17 5.67
C LEU A 244 1.67 0.67 4.98
N TYR A 245 1.31 0.00 3.89
CA TYR A 245 0.07 0.19 3.13
C TYR A 245 -0.50 -1.19 2.73
N PRO A 246 -1.70 -1.30 2.14
CA PRO A 246 -2.44 -2.55 2.09
C PRO A 246 -1.68 -3.76 1.53
N ARG A 247 -0.87 -3.56 0.48
CA ARG A 247 -0.07 -4.64 -0.13
C ARG A 247 0.98 -5.19 0.83
N THR A 248 1.71 -4.32 1.52
CA THR A 248 2.75 -4.74 2.48
C THR A 248 2.15 -5.52 3.64
N ILE A 249 1.01 -5.06 4.17
CA ILE A 249 0.28 -5.80 5.19
C ILE A 249 -0.19 -7.16 4.68
N GLU A 250 -0.73 -7.21 3.46
CA GLU A 250 -1.15 -8.47 2.84
C GLU A 250 0.01 -9.47 2.70
N ILE A 251 1.21 -9.00 2.32
CA ILE A 251 2.42 -9.83 2.26
C ILE A 251 2.77 -10.39 3.65
N LEU A 252 2.82 -9.51 4.66
CA LEU A 252 3.23 -9.88 6.02
C LEU A 252 2.22 -10.85 6.67
N GLU A 253 0.91 -10.59 6.54
CA GLU A 253 -0.15 -11.47 7.05
C GLU A 253 -0.12 -12.87 6.41
N ASN A 254 0.35 -12.97 5.16
CA ASN A 254 0.44 -14.22 4.42
C ASN A 254 1.81 -14.90 4.54
N LYS A 255 2.63 -14.54 5.53
CA LYS A 255 3.94 -15.16 5.79
C LYS A 255 4.91 -15.06 4.60
N GLY A 256 4.83 -13.97 3.85
CA GLY A 256 5.89 -13.58 2.90
C GLY A 256 7.02 -12.86 3.62
N PHE A 257 8.25 -13.04 3.13
CA PHE A 257 9.38 -12.21 3.53
C PHE A 257 9.38 -10.94 2.69
N LEU A 258 8.96 -9.83 3.27
CA LEU A 258 8.88 -8.54 2.59
C LEU A 258 10.28 -7.95 2.45
N LEU A 259 10.69 -7.69 1.21
CA LEU A 259 11.92 -6.98 0.89
C LEU A 259 11.53 -5.69 0.16
N GLN A 260 11.56 -4.56 0.88
CA GLN A 260 10.97 -3.30 0.44
C GLN A 260 11.99 -2.19 0.19
N SER A 261 11.83 -1.34 -0.83
CA SER A 261 12.62 -0.09 -0.88
C SER A 261 12.29 0.81 0.32
N LYS A 262 13.27 1.55 0.84
CA LYS A 262 12.98 2.47 1.95
C LYS A 262 12.00 3.54 1.51
N GLN A 263 10.98 3.73 2.33
CA GLN A 263 9.95 4.74 2.19
C GLN A 263 10.20 5.90 3.18
N TYR A 264 9.41 6.96 3.08
CA TYR A 264 9.61 8.19 3.86
C TYR A 264 9.57 7.94 5.38
N ASP A 265 8.62 7.11 5.81
CA ASP A 265 8.37 6.77 7.22
C ASP A 265 9.20 5.56 7.70
N SER A 266 10.09 5.00 6.88
CA SER A 266 10.89 3.82 7.25
C SER A 266 11.73 4.00 8.51
N LYS A 267 12.12 5.24 8.84
CA LYS A 267 12.82 5.56 10.09
C LYS A 267 11.98 5.23 11.34
N LEU A 268 10.65 5.29 11.26
CA LEU A 268 9.75 4.97 12.36
C LEU A 268 9.74 3.47 12.68
N PHE A 269 10.07 2.62 11.70
CA PHE A 269 9.99 1.17 11.83
C PHE A 269 11.32 0.50 12.19
N LYS A 270 12.46 1.18 12.05
CA LYS A 270 13.81 0.60 12.22
C LYS A 270 14.05 -0.21 13.50
N LYS A 271 13.41 0.15 14.63
CA LYS A 271 13.60 -0.55 15.91
C LYS A 271 12.65 -1.72 16.13
N ASN A 272 11.59 -1.86 15.33
CA ASN A 272 10.50 -2.81 15.54
C ASN A 272 10.09 -3.52 14.23
N LEU A 273 11.05 -3.74 13.31
CA LEU A 273 10.74 -4.47 12.08
C LEU A 273 10.38 -5.94 12.39
N PRO A 274 9.32 -6.47 11.76
CA PRO A 274 9.07 -7.90 11.71
C PRO A 274 10.29 -8.71 11.26
N ASN A 275 10.47 -9.91 11.81
CA ASN A 275 11.50 -10.86 11.33
C ASN A 275 11.32 -11.24 9.85
N ASN A 276 10.13 -11.04 9.28
CA ASN A 276 9.81 -11.26 7.88
C ASN A 276 9.76 -9.97 7.05
N TYR A 277 10.46 -8.92 7.46
CA TYR A 277 10.49 -7.63 6.77
C TYR A 277 11.89 -7.03 6.85
N ASP A 278 12.49 -6.78 5.68
CA ASP A 278 13.71 -6.00 5.56
C ASP A 278 13.57 -4.91 4.50
N PHE A 279 14.40 -3.87 4.64
CA PHE A 279 14.56 -2.85 3.63
C PHE A 279 15.65 -3.26 2.63
N LEU A 280 15.35 -3.10 1.34
CA LEU A 280 16.32 -3.16 0.26
C LEU A 280 17.41 -2.12 0.54
N SER A 281 18.56 -2.62 0.98
CA SER A 281 19.83 -1.90 0.89
C SER A 281 20.58 -2.24 -0.40
N LEU A 282 19.87 -2.75 -1.43
CA LEU A 282 20.48 -3.13 -2.71
C LEU A 282 21.32 -1.96 -3.24
N LEU A 283 22.58 -2.27 -3.57
CA LEU A 283 23.63 -1.39 -4.12
C LEU A 283 24.49 -0.65 -3.08
N ARG A 284 25.10 -1.40 -2.16
CA ARG A 284 26.45 -1.09 -1.69
C ARG A 284 27.37 -2.25 -2.05
#